data_AF-A0A6A6Y173-F1
#
_entry.id   AF-A0A6A6Y173-F1
#
_cell.length_a   1.000
_cell.length_b   1.000
_cell.length_c   1.000
_cell.angle_alpha   90.00
_cell.angle_beta   90.00
_cell.angle_gamma   90.00
#
_symmetry.space_group_name_H-M   'P 1'
#
loop_
_entity.id
_entity.type
_entity.pdbx_description
1 polymer ?
#
loop_
_entity_poly.entity_id
_entity_poly.type
_entity_poly.pdbx_seq_one_letter_code
_entity_poly.pdbx_strand_id
1 'polypeptide(L)'
;MAARRKGPVFRVTGLPASQPDDELATWLKAAIDNLAEDEQSKPTFHAAIVRSCYDNKEKVALVEFHGGVPAFLSDLKDNPLGDWQVETGDEDINFDQHFFGFTQLYTPKADSPVTADIIAITGLDGHAYGSWRGKGNLGRMWLRDFVSKDLPHCRTMIYGYNSKLSSYGINTIMDYSRELMEELKKVRNTEEVGL
;
A
#
# COMPACT_ATOMS: atom_id res chain seq x y z
N MET A 1 3.64 -13.92 -24.96
CA MET A 1 4.03 -13.11 -23.78
C MET A 1 4.23 -14.06 -22.62
N ALA A 2 5.40 -14.04 -21.96
CA ALA A 2 5.62 -14.88 -20.79
C ALA A 2 4.63 -14.48 -19.68
N ALA A 3 4.00 -15.47 -19.03
CA ALA A 3 3.05 -15.21 -17.95
C ALA A 3 3.77 -14.48 -16.81
N ARG A 4 3.36 -13.23 -16.51
CA ARG A 4 3.83 -12.50 -15.32
C ARG A 4 3.52 -13.36 -14.09
N ARG A 5 4.57 -13.79 -13.38
CA ARG A 5 4.41 -14.50 -12.11
C ARG A 5 4.16 -13.47 -11.01
N LYS A 6 3.16 -13.74 -10.17
CA LYS A 6 2.87 -13.04 -8.91
C LYS A 6 4.17 -12.79 -8.16
N GLY A 7 4.43 -11.55 -7.79
CA GLY A 7 5.51 -11.22 -6.87
C GLY A 7 5.01 -10.44 -5.65
N PRO A 8 5.88 -10.16 -4.68
CA PRO A 8 5.50 -9.44 -3.47
C PRO A 8 5.12 -8.00 -3.79
N VAL A 9 4.22 -7.45 -2.98
CA VAL A 9 3.75 -6.06 -3.10
C VAL A 9 4.23 -5.32 -1.86
N PHE A 10 4.86 -4.19 -2.09
CA PHE A 10 5.29 -3.24 -1.07
C PHE A 10 4.39 -2.01 -1.14
N ARG A 11 4.16 -1.39 0.02
CA ARG A 11 3.63 -0.05 0.10
C ARG A 11 4.80 0.92 0.16
N VAL A 12 4.71 2.01 -0.59
CA VAL A 12 5.64 3.14 -0.52
C VAL A 12 4.85 4.36 -0.09
N THR A 13 5.21 4.97 1.03
CA THR A 13 4.62 6.21 1.55
C THR A 13 5.60 7.38 1.46
N GLY A 14 5.13 8.62 1.65
CA GLY A 14 5.97 9.82 1.56
C GLY A 14 6.13 10.37 0.13
N LEU A 15 5.31 9.94 -0.84
CA LEU A 15 5.40 10.47 -2.21
C LEU A 15 4.72 11.84 -2.31
N PRO A 16 5.28 12.84 -3.00
CA PRO A 16 4.69 14.17 -3.04
C PRO A 16 3.42 14.22 -3.88
N ALA A 17 2.30 14.67 -3.31
CA ALA A 17 1.06 14.85 -4.06
C ALA A 17 1.08 16.05 -5.02
N SER A 18 2.08 16.92 -4.91
CA SER A 18 2.30 18.07 -5.80
C SER A 18 2.63 17.66 -7.24
N GLN A 19 3.20 16.47 -7.44
CA GLN A 19 3.56 15.92 -8.74
C GLN A 19 2.44 15.04 -9.31
N PRO A 20 2.26 15.02 -10.65
CA PRO A 20 1.33 14.11 -11.30
C PRO A 20 1.83 12.65 -11.23
N ASP A 21 0.90 11.70 -11.37
CA ASP A 21 1.18 10.28 -11.12
C ASP A 21 2.22 9.69 -12.08
N ASP A 22 2.32 10.19 -13.31
CA ASP A 22 3.29 9.76 -14.31
C ASP A 22 4.72 10.25 -14.01
N GLU A 23 4.86 11.49 -13.54
CA GLU A 23 6.13 12.02 -13.03
C GLU A 23 6.58 11.24 -11.78
N LEU A 24 5.67 11.01 -10.83
CA LEU A 24 5.95 10.21 -9.63
C LEU A 24 6.33 8.77 -9.96
N ALA A 25 5.66 8.14 -10.93
CA ALA A 25 6.00 6.79 -11.35
C ALA A 25 7.40 6.73 -11.98
N THR A 26 7.76 7.75 -12.77
CA THR A 26 9.09 7.87 -13.38
C THR A 26 10.16 8.11 -12.33
N TRP A 27 9.90 9.02 -11.39
CA TRP A 27 10.78 9.31 -10.27
C TRP A 27 10.99 8.09 -9.37
N LEU A 28 9.92 7.40 -8.97
CA LEU A 28 9.99 6.19 -8.16
C LEU A 28 10.77 5.09 -8.87
N LYS A 29 10.62 5.00 -10.21
CA LYS A 29 11.42 4.09 -11.04
C LYS A 29 12.90 4.43 -11.03
N ALA A 30 13.25 5.69 -11.15
CA ALA A 30 14.65 6.13 -11.06
C ALA A 30 15.22 5.87 -9.65
N ALA A 31 14.47 6.17 -8.60
CA ALA A 31 14.90 5.94 -7.22
C ALA A 31 15.18 4.45 -6.94
N ILE A 32 14.25 3.56 -7.30
CA ILE A 32 14.43 2.11 -7.14
C ILE A 32 15.58 1.59 -8.01
N ASP A 33 15.74 2.09 -9.24
CA ASP A 33 16.84 1.69 -10.11
C ASP A 33 18.22 2.12 -9.55
N ASN A 34 18.31 3.31 -8.93
CA ASN A 34 19.53 3.80 -8.31
C ASN A 34 19.87 2.99 -7.04
N LEU A 35 18.88 2.66 -6.21
CA LEU A 35 19.08 1.81 -5.03
C LEU A 35 19.48 0.37 -5.38
N ALA A 36 19.19 -0.06 -6.61
CA ALA A 36 19.53 -1.38 -7.13
C ALA A 36 20.69 -1.32 -8.14
N GLU A 37 21.54 -0.28 -8.10
CA GLU A 37 22.61 -0.09 -9.09
C GLU A 37 23.64 -1.22 -9.13
N ASP A 38 23.91 -1.82 -7.97
CA ASP A 38 24.83 -2.96 -7.83
C ASP A 38 24.22 -4.31 -8.25
N GLU A 39 22.93 -4.34 -8.61
CA GLU A 39 22.26 -5.57 -9.02
C GLU A 39 22.58 -5.95 -10.47
N GLN A 40 22.76 -7.26 -10.69
CA GLN A 40 23.10 -7.82 -11.99
C GLN A 40 22.03 -7.56 -13.07
N SER A 41 20.79 -7.29 -12.66
CA SER A 41 19.68 -6.91 -13.54
C SER A 41 18.74 -5.95 -12.84
N LYS A 42 18.30 -4.90 -13.56
CA LYS A 42 17.34 -3.93 -13.02
C LYS A 42 16.03 -4.60 -12.58
N PRO A 43 15.46 -4.20 -11.43
CA PRO A 43 14.22 -4.78 -10.96
C PRO A 43 13.07 -4.42 -11.90
N THR A 44 12.29 -5.43 -12.26
CA THR A 44 11.04 -5.25 -13.01
C THR A 44 9.90 -5.14 -12.02
N PHE A 45 9.08 -4.10 -12.11
CA PHE A 45 7.94 -3.93 -11.20
C PHE A 45 6.79 -3.18 -11.86
N HIS A 46 5.63 -3.20 -11.20
CA HIS A 46 4.47 -2.38 -11.52
C HIS A 46 4.09 -1.55 -10.29
N ALA A 47 4.00 -0.24 -10.44
CA ALA A 47 3.53 0.67 -9.40
C ALA A 47 2.10 1.14 -9.71
N ALA A 48 1.23 1.15 -8.71
CA ALA A 48 -0.04 1.87 -8.76
C ALA A 48 0.00 2.98 -7.70
N ILE A 49 -0.11 4.23 -8.13
CA ILE A 49 -0.09 5.40 -7.25
C ILE A 49 -1.52 5.79 -6.91
N VAL A 50 -1.75 6.07 -5.63
CA VAL A 50 -3.05 6.47 -5.06
C VAL A 50 -2.82 7.58 -4.03
N ARG A 51 -3.89 8.23 -3.58
CA ARG A 51 -3.82 9.23 -2.51
C ARG A 51 -3.43 8.59 -1.16
N SER A 52 -2.73 9.36 -0.32
CA SER A 52 -2.64 9.06 1.10
C SER A 52 -4.02 9.10 1.73
N CYS A 53 -4.28 8.20 2.68
CA CYS A 53 -5.52 8.22 3.47
C CYS A 53 -5.47 9.27 4.59
N TYR A 54 -4.28 9.73 4.96
CA TYR A 54 -4.05 10.52 6.17
C TYR A 54 -3.92 12.02 5.90
N ASP A 55 -3.50 12.38 4.69
CA ASP A 55 -3.24 13.75 4.30
C ASP A 55 -3.38 13.92 2.79
N ASN A 56 -3.51 15.17 2.34
CA ASN A 56 -3.68 15.51 0.92
C ASN A 56 -2.35 15.96 0.26
N LYS A 57 -1.24 15.94 0.99
CA LYS A 57 0.08 16.39 0.54
C LYS A 57 0.95 15.23 0.08
N GLU A 58 0.58 14.01 0.45
CA GLU A 58 1.28 12.79 0.12
C GLU A 58 0.42 11.83 -0.70
N LYS A 59 1.11 10.94 -1.40
CA LYS A 59 0.58 9.81 -2.13
C LYS A 59 1.26 8.53 -1.65
N VAL A 60 0.62 7.43 -2.00
CA VAL A 60 1.09 6.08 -1.68
C VAL A 60 1.22 5.31 -2.98
N ALA A 61 2.31 4.55 -3.14
CA ALA A 61 2.44 3.60 -4.24
C ALA A 61 2.33 2.15 -3.75
N LEU A 62 1.60 1.34 -4.51
CA LEU A 62 1.55 -0.11 -4.39
C LEU A 62 2.49 -0.71 -5.43
N VAL A 63 3.69 -1.11 -5.00
CA VAL A 63 4.77 -1.58 -5.88
C VAL A 63 4.83 -3.09 -5.88
N GLU A 64 4.45 -3.72 -6.98
CA GLU A 64 4.60 -5.16 -7.19
C GLU A 64 5.88 -5.47 -7.96
N PHE A 65 6.84 -6.14 -7.32
CA PHE A 65 8.06 -6.59 -7.98
C PHE A 65 7.85 -7.92 -8.72
N HIS A 66 8.47 -8.08 -9.87
CA HIS A 66 8.44 -9.28 -10.70
C HIS A 66 9.87 -9.77 -10.98
N GLY A 67 10.08 -11.08 -10.91
CA GLY A 67 11.39 -11.69 -11.18
C GLY A 67 12.37 -11.70 -10.01
N GLY A 68 12.02 -11.06 -8.89
CA GLY A 68 12.85 -10.98 -7.69
C GLY A 68 12.43 -9.79 -6.85
N VAL A 69 12.95 -9.69 -5.63
CA VAL A 69 12.89 -8.45 -4.83
C VAL A 69 14.28 -7.87 -4.81
N PRO A 70 14.44 -6.54 -4.99
CA PRO A 70 15.73 -5.88 -4.89
C PRO A 70 16.47 -6.22 -3.59
N ALA A 71 17.79 -6.24 -3.63
CA ALA A 71 18.65 -6.54 -2.50
C ALA A 71 18.42 -5.57 -1.33
N PHE A 72 18.23 -4.27 -1.60
CA PHE A 72 17.97 -3.28 -0.55
C PHE A 72 16.65 -3.51 0.21
N LEU A 73 15.73 -4.32 -0.34
CA LEU A 73 14.47 -4.71 0.31
C LEU A 73 14.51 -6.16 0.83
N SER A 74 15.68 -6.82 0.85
CA SER A 74 15.79 -8.18 1.39
C SER A 74 15.44 -8.24 2.86
N ASP A 75 15.83 -7.22 3.62
CA ASP A 75 15.62 -7.17 5.07
C ASP A 75 14.13 -7.14 5.41
N LEU A 76 13.31 -6.52 4.56
CA LEU A 76 11.85 -6.53 4.71
C LEU A 76 11.22 -7.88 4.40
N LYS A 77 11.90 -8.80 3.71
CA LYS A 77 11.42 -10.20 3.61
C LYS A 77 11.65 -10.96 4.91
N ASP A 78 12.80 -10.72 5.53
CA ASP A 78 13.21 -11.43 6.75
C ASP A 78 12.53 -10.84 7.99
N ASN A 79 12.28 -9.53 7.98
CA ASN A 79 11.50 -8.80 8.97
C ASN A 79 10.31 -8.06 8.30
N PRO A 80 9.20 -8.77 8.00
CA PRO A 80 8.06 -8.19 7.28
C PRO A 80 7.28 -7.13 8.07
N LEU A 81 7.59 -6.94 9.35
CA LEU A 81 7.03 -5.88 10.19
C LEU A 81 7.93 -4.63 10.26
N GLY A 82 9.06 -4.64 9.57
CA GLY A 82 9.95 -3.50 9.49
C GLY A 82 9.51 -2.48 8.43
N ASP A 83 10.20 -1.36 8.50
CA ASP A 83 10.12 -0.22 7.60
C ASP A 83 11.52 -0.01 6.99
N TRP A 84 11.57 0.40 5.72
CA TRP A 84 12.81 0.76 5.05
C TRP A 84 12.70 2.17 4.48
N GLN A 85 13.37 3.10 5.14
CA GLN A 85 13.38 4.51 4.77
C GLN A 85 14.50 4.82 3.79
N VAL A 86 14.20 5.66 2.80
CA VAL A 86 15.14 6.15 1.80
C VAL A 86 15.04 7.66 1.73
N GLU A 87 16.17 8.31 1.94
CA GLU A 87 16.32 9.75 1.72
C GLU A 87 16.39 10.02 0.21
N THR A 88 15.47 10.85 -0.29
CA THR A 88 15.37 11.19 -1.71
C THR A 88 15.42 12.70 -1.91
N GLY A 89 16.58 13.29 -1.63
CA GLY A 89 16.79 14.73 -1.78
C GLY A 89 16.06 15.52 -0.70
N ASP A 90 14.94 16.14 -1.04
CA ASP A 90 14.15 16.98 -0.14
C ASP A 90 13.01 16.23 0.59
N GLU A 91 12.75 14.98 0.20
CA GLU A 91 11.66 14.16 0.75
C GLU A 91 12.15 12.75 1.09
N ASP A 92 11.55 12.15 2.12
CA ASP A 92 11.84 10.78 2.56
C ASP A 92 10.69 9.86 2.13
N ILE A 93 11.03 8.73 1.50
CA ILE A 93 10.06 7.67 1.23
C ILE A 93 10.30 6.47 2.14
N ASN A 94 9.21 5.77 2.46
CA ASN A 94 9.28 4.57 3.29
C ASN A 94 8.67 3.38 2.56
N PHE A 95 9.38 2.26 2.54
CA PHE A 95 8.89 0.98 2.05
C PHE A 95 8.45 0.11 3.22
N ASP A 96 7.27 -0.49 3.10
CA ASP A 96 6.82 -1.52 4.04
C ASP A 96 6.11 -2.68 3.33
N GLN A 97 6.08 -3.84 3.99
CA GLN A 97 5.29 -5.00 3.56
C GLN A 97 4.09 -5.31 4.45
N HIS A 98 4.01 -4.74 5.65
CA HIS A 98 2.96 -5.08 6.61
C HIS A 98 1.62 -4.38 6.33
N PHE A 99 1.64 -3.22 5.66
CA PHE A 99 0.46 -2.39 5.37
C PHE A 99 -0.30 -1.97 6.64
N PHE A 100 0.41 -1.60 7.72
CA PHE A 100 -0.24 -1.12 8.94
C PHE A 100 -0.77 0.29 8.75
N GLY A 101 -1.90 0.59 9.39
CA GLY A 101 -2.69 1.77 9.10
C GLY A 101 -3.53 1.63 7.84
N PHE A 102 -4.10 2.74 7.40
CA PHE A 102 -4.96 2.81 6.23
C PHE A 102 -4.15 2.85 4.94
N THR A 103 -4.60 2.08 3.94
CA THR A 103 -4.06 2.12 2.58
C THR A 103 -5.20 2.08 1.58
N GLN A 104 -5.30 3.11 0.75
CA GLN A 104 -6.22 3.14 -0.38
C GLN A 104 -5.72 2.17 -1.46
N LEU A 105 -6.66 1.49 -2.14
CA LEU A 105 -6.30 0.43 -3.08
C LEU A 105 -6.32 0.87 -4.54
N TYR A 106 -7.16 1.84 -4.88
CA TYR A 106 -7.32 2.38 -6.23
C TYR A 106 -7.88 3.81 -6.17
N THR A 107 -7.69 4.57 -7.24
CA THR A 107 -8.27 5.90 -7.41
C THR A 107 -9.73 5.77 -7.87
N PRO A 108 -10.72 6.29 -7.11
CA PRO A 108 -12.11 6.34 -7.56
C PRO A 108 -12.23 7.10 -8.87
N LYS A 109 -13.25 6.77 -9.66
CA LYS A 109 -13.50 7.44 -10.93
C LYS A 109 -13.87 8.90 -10.69
N ALA A 110 -13.17 9.81 -11.35
CA ALA A 110 -13.27 11.26 -11.13
C ALA A 110 -14.49 11.94 -11.77
N ASP A 111 -15.37 11.18 -12.42
CA ASP A 111 -16.57 11.73 -13.09
C ASP A 111 -17.73 11.99 -12.12
N SER A 112 -17.64 11.55 -10.86
CA SER A 112 -18.53 11.94 -9.78
C SER A 112 -17.80 11.97 -8.44
N PRO A 113 -18.39 12.63 -7.41
CA PRO A 113 -17.89 12.54 -6.05
C PRO A 113 -17.84 11.09 -5.54
N VAL A 114 -17.01 10.86 -4.52
CA VAL A 114 -16.94 9.57 -3.82
C VAL A 114 -18.29 9.29 -3.18
N THR A 115 -18.87 8.12 -3.46
CA THR A 115 -20.21 7.76 -2.97
C THR A 115 -20.19 7.17 -1.56
N ALA A 116 -19.11 6.46 -1.22
CA ALA A 116 -18.92 5.82 0.08
C ALA A 116 -17.45 5.45 0.31
N ASP A 117 -17.10 5.35 1.59
CA ASP A 117 -15.88 4.73 2.06
C ASP A 117 -16.11 3.25 2.37
N ILE A 118 -15.26 2.37 1.85
CA ILE A 118 -15.25 0.95 2.14
C ILE A 118 -13.94 0.62 2.84
N ILE A 119 -14.04 0.08 4.05
CA ILE A 119 -12.86 -0.30 4.85
C ILE A 119 -12.87 -1.81 5.06
N ALA A 120 -11.84 -2.46 4.55
CA ALA A 120 -11.62 -3.88 4.73
C ALA A 120 -10.60 -4.14 5.84
N ILE A 121 -11.01 -4.92 6.83
CA ILE A 121 -10.21 -5.30 7.99
C ILE A 121 -10.08 -6.81 8.00
N THR A 122 -8.86 -7.32 8.13
CA THR A 122 -8.61 -8.76 8.16
C THR A 122 -8.87 -9.34 9.54
N GLY A 123 -9.11 -10.65 9.61
CA GLY A 123 -9.18 -11.37 10.89
C GLY A 123 -7.81 -11.55 11.55
N LEU A 124 -7.81 -12.27 12.68
CA LEU A 124 -6.59 -12.61 13.42
C LEU A 124 -5.57 -13.35 12.56
N ASP A 125 -4.29 -13.06 12.78
CA ASP A 125 -3.13 -13.52 12.00
C ASP A 125 -3.16 -13.16 10.49
N GLY A 126 -4.17 -12.38 10.07
CA GLY A 126 -4.33 -11.92 8.70
C GLY A 126 -3.30 -10.85 8.33
N HIS A 127 -2.79 -10.94 7.11
CA HIS A 127 -2.00 -9.86 6.51
C HIS A 127 -2.93 -8.88 5.79
N ALA A 128 -2.80 -7.58 6.05
CA ALA A 128 -3.76 -6.57 5.58
C ALA A 128 -3.96 -6.57 4.05
N TYR A 129 -2.89 -6.56 3.25
CA TYR A 129 -2.98 -6.72 1.79
C TYR A 129 -3.14 -8.20 1.36
N GLY A 130 -2.32 -9.08 1.92
CA GLY A 130 -2.19 -10.48 1.50
C GLY A 130 -3.45 -11.32 1.66
N SER A 131 -4.28 -11.05 2.67
CA SER A 131 -5.50 -11.82 2.95
C SER A 131 -6.55 -11.68 1.84
N TRP A 132 -6.53 -10.55 1.11
CA TRP A 132 -7.43 -10.29 -0.01
C TRP A 132 -6.83 -10.68 -1.36
N ARG A 133 -5.60 -11.22 -1.37
CA ARG A 133 -4.86 -11.52 -2.59
C ARG A 133 -4.86 -13.00 -2.91
N GLY A 134 -5.31 -13.32 -4.12
CA GLY A 134 -5.36 -14.69 -4.62
C GLY A 134 -4.00 -15.39 -4.64
N LYS A 135 -4.02 -16.72 -4.44
CA LYS A 135 -2.84 -17.58 -4.53
C LYS A 135 -2.44 -17.93 -5.97
N GLY A 136 -3.29 -17.61 -6.95
CA GLY A 136 -3.02 -17.86 -8.37
C GLY A 136 -1.84 -17.05 -8.93
N ASN A 137 -1.33 -17.46 -10.09
CA ASN A 137 -0.18 -16.85 -10.76
C ASN A 137 -0.35 -15.36 -11.11
N LEU A 138 -1.59 -14.92 -11.37
CA LEU A 138 -1.88 -13.50 -11.63
C LEU A 138 -1.88 -12.64 -10.37
N GLY A 139 -1.91 -13.25 -9.18
CA GLY A 139 -1.85 -12.53 -7.92
C GLY A 139 -2.92 -11.46 -7.73
N ARG A 140 -4.11 -11.64 -8.33
CA ARG A 140 -5.19 -10.64 -8.26
C ARG A 140 -5.60 -10.38 -6.81
N MET A 141 -5.73 -9.11 -6.44
CA MET A 141 -6.21 -8.66 -5.14
C MET A 141 -7.69 -8.31 -5.28
N TRP A 142 -8.56 -9.01 -4.54
CA TRP A 142 -10.01 -8.96 -4.74
C TRP A 142 -10.57 -7.53 -4.73
N LEU A 143 -10.25 -6.77 -3.68
CA LEU A 143 -10.72 -5.41 -3.49
C LEU A 143 -10.15 -4.43 -4.54
N ARG A 144 -8.94 -4.67 -5.05
CA ARG A 144 -8.31 -3.79 -6.04
C ARG A 144 -8.71 -4.13 -7.47
N ASP A 145 -8.75 -5.40 -7.84
CA ASP A 145 -8.87 -5.86 -9.22
C ASP A 145 -10.31 -6.14 -9.66
N PHE A 146 -11.23 -6.30 -8.70
CA PHE A 146 -12.64 -6.62 -8.98
C PHE A 146 -13.57 -5.57 -8.37
N VAL A 147 -13.45 -5.25 -7.07
CA VAL A 147 -14.32 -4.25 -6.44
C VAL A 147 -14.18 -2.87 -7.07
N SER A 148 -12.99 -2.49 -7.56
CA SER A 148 -12.81 -1.24 -8.33
C SER A 148 -13.64 -1.15 -9.62
N LYS A 149 -14.05 -2.29 -10.19
CA LYS A 149 -14.89 -2.34 -11.39
C LYS A 149 -16.36 -2.31 -11.03
N ASP A 150 -16.73 -3.00 -9.96
CA ASP A 150 -18.10 -3.10 -9.48
C ASP A 150 -18.54 -1.81 -8.76
N LEU A 151 -17.62 -1.18 -8.02
CA LEU A 151 -17.81 0.02 -7.21
C LEU A 151 -16.74 1.09 -7.54
N PRO A 152 -16.71 1.62 -8.78
CA PRO A 152 -15.66 2.53 -9.24
C PRO A 152 -15.68 3.90 -8.55
N HIS A 153 -16.82 4.29 -7.95
CA HIS A 153 -17.00 5.57 -7.25
C HIS A 153 -16.81 5.47 -5.73
N CYS A 154 -16.50 4.29 -5.20
CA CYS A 154 -16.19 4.11 -3.79
C CYS A 154 -14.70 4.25 -3.52
N ARG A 155 -14.34 4.92 -2.43
CA ARG A 155 -12.99 4.90 -1.88
C ARG A 155 -12.82 3.63 -1.05
N THR A 156 -12.11 2.65 -1.59
CA THR A 156 -11.85 1.38 -0.91
C THR A 156 -10.45 1.37 -0.30
N MET A 157 -10.39 1.07 1.00
CA MET A 157 -9.20 1.05 1.82
C MET A 157 -9.07 -0.28 2.57
N ILE A 158 -7.84 -0.67 2.87
CA ILE A 158 -7.56 -1.68 3.91
C ILE A 158 -7.07 -0.98 5.17
N TYR A 159 -7.37 -1.55 6.32
CA TYR A 159 -6.73 -1.19 7.59
C TYR A 159 -5.91 -2.37 8.10
N GLY A 160 -4.59 -2.19 8.17
CA GLY A 160 -3.70 -3.18 8.77
C GLY A 160 -3.36 -2.84 10.21
N TYR A 161 -3.26 -3.87 11.03
CA TYR A 161 -2.86 -3.79 12.43
C TYR A 161 -2.08 -5.06 12.78
N ASN A 162 -1.27 -5.01 13.85
CA ASN A 162 -0.52 -6.17 14.27
C ASN A 162 -1.44 -7.19 14.96
N SER A 163 -1.96 -8.13 14.17
CA SER A 163 -2.86 -9.21 14.61
C SER A 163 -2.13 -10.54 14.83
N LYS A 164 -0.79 -10.54 14.85
CA LYS A 164 0.02 -11.76 14.91
C LYS A 164 -0.13 -12.47 16.24
N LEU A 165 -0.61 -13.72 16.18
CA LEU A 165 -0.81 -14.59 17.35
C LEU A 165 0.51 -14.97 18.04
N SER A 166 1.65 -14.81 17.37
CA SER A 166 2.99 -15.01 17.92
C SER A 166 3.49 -13.83 18.76
N SER A 167 2.85 -12.66 18.68
CA SER A 167 3.12 -11.58 19.63
C SER A 167 2.55 -12.01 20.98
N TYR A 168 3.34 -11.94 22.04
CA TYR A 168 2.85 -12.21 23.40
C TYR A 168 1.71 -11.24 23.68
N GLY A 169 0.48 -11.74 23.57
CA GLY A 169 -0.73 -10.92 23.40
C GLY A 169 -1.05 -10.11 24.64
N ILE A 170 -0.62 -8.84 24.63
CA ILE A 170 -1.01 -7.84 25.64
C ILE A 170 -2.29 -7.12 25.18
N ASN A 171 -2.56 -7.09 23.88
CA ASN A 171 -3.68 -6.32 23.30
C ASN A 171 -4.99 -7.11 23.34
N THR A 172 -6.01 -6.50 23.91
CA THR A 172 -7.40 -6.97 23.91
C THR A 172 -8.13 -6.53 22.62
N ILE A 173 -9.30 -7.12 22.35
CA ILE A 173 -10.19 -6.65 21.28
C ILE A 173 -10.53 -5.15 21.46
N MET A 174 -10.63 -4.69 22.70
CA MET A 174 -10.91 -3.28 23.01
C MET A 174 -9.75 -2.36 22.63
N ASP A 175 -8.51 -2.83 22.72
CA ASP A 175 -7.33 -2.06 22.32
C ASP A 175 -7.30 -1.90 20.80
N TYR A 176 -7.49 -2.98 20.04
CA TYR A 176 -7.60 -2.90 18.58
C TYR A 176 -8.79 -2.03 18.14
N SER A 177 -9.91 -2.11 18.85
CA SER A 177 -11.08 -1.27 18.57
C SER A 177 -10.77 0.21 18.80
N ARG A 178 -10.03 0.53 19.86
CA ARG A 178 -9.61 1.90 20.18
C ARG A 178 -8.61 2.42 19.14
N GLU A 179 -7.60 1.62 18.79
CA GLU A 179 -6.62 1.95 17.75
C GLU A 179 -7.31 2.25 16.41
N LEU A 180 -8.19 1.35 15.96
CA LEU A 180 -8.98 1.57 14.75
C LEU A 180 -9.79 2.86 14.81
N MET A 181 -10.45 3.15 15.95
CA MET A 181 -11.24 4.37 16.11
C MET A 181 -10.38 5.64 16.06
N GLU A 182 -9.18 5.62 16.63
CA GLU A 182 -8.26 6.76 16.54
C GLU A 182 -7.73 6.94 15.11
N GLU A 183 -7.41 5.85 14.42
CA GLU A 183 -6.97 5.89 13.02
C GLU A 183 -8.09 6.37 12.09
N LEU A 184 -9.33 5.95 12.32
CA LEU A 184 -10.51 6.42 11.58
C LEU A 184 -10.73 7.92 11.70
N LYS A 185 -10.52 8.50 12.89
CA LYS A 185 -10.65 9.95 13.08
C LYS A 185 -9.66 10.72 12.21
N LYS A 186 -8.45 10.18 12.00
CA LYS A 186 -7.43 10.81 11.15
C LYS A 186 -7.88 10.83 9.68
N VAL A 187 -8.40 9.70 9.18
CA VAL A 187 -8.80 9.55 7.77
C VAL A 187 -10.09 10.31 7.43
N ARG A 188 -11.04 10.42 8.38
CA ARG A 188 -12.33 11.10 8.14
C ARG A 188 -12.24 12.62 7.98
N ASN A 189 -11.14 13.24 8.41
CA ASN A 189 -10.94 14.68 8.30
C ASN A 189 -10.38 15.12 6.92
N THR A 190 -10.25 14.18 5.98
CA THR A 190 -9.89 14.49 4.59
C THR A 190 -11.12 15.02 3.85
N GLU A 191 -10.99 16.14 3.12
CA GLU A 191 -12.09 16.91 2.47
C GLU A 191 -12.86 16.16 1.35
N GLU A 192 -12.80 14.84 1.27
CA GLU A 192 -13.49 14.06 0.22
C GLU A 192 -14.99 13.87 0.50
N VAL A 193 -15.46 14.24 1.70
CA VAL A 193 -16.89 14.23 2.09
C VAL A 193 -17.32 15.62 2.58
N GLY A 194 -17.10 16.64 1.76
CA GLY A 194 -17.83 17.90 1.87
C GLY A 194 -19.13 17.81 1.06
N LEU A 195 -20.27 17.71 1.76
CA LEU A 195 -21.59 17.93 1.16
C LEU A 195 -21.72 19.35 0.61
#